data_AF-A0A1J3DLT4-F1
#
_entry.id   AF-A0A1J3DLT4-F1
#
_cell.length_a   1.000
_cell.length_b   1.000
_cell.length_c   1.000
_cell.angle_alpha   90.00
_cell.angle_beta   90.00
_cell.angle_gamma   90.00
#
_symmetry.space_group_name_H-M   'P 1'
#
loop_
_entity.id
_entity.type
_entity.pdbx_description
1 polymer ?
#
loop_
_entity_poly.entity_id
_entity_poly.type
_entity_poly.pdbx_seq_one_letter_code
_entity_poly.pdbx_strand_id
1 'polypeptide(L)'
;DQLNAEIVLGTIQKAREAWHWLGYTYLYIRMVRNPTLYGLPPDALAKDKLLEERRADLIHSAATILDKNNLIKYDRKSGCFQVTDLGRIASYYYITHGTIATYNENLKPTMSQIELCRLFSLSEEFKYVTVRQDEKMELAKLLDRVPIPVKETLEEPSAKINVLLQVYISKLKLEGHSLTSDMVYITQSAGRLLRALFEIVLKRGWAQLAEKTLNLSKMVGKRMR
;
A
#
# COMPACT_ATOMS: atom_id res chain seq x y z
N ASP A 1 0.09 9.49 1.16
CA ASP A 1 -0.37 8.75 2.36
C ASP A 1 -0.63 9.65 3.56
N GLN A 2 0.37 10.36 4.10
CA GLN A 2 0.15 11.23 5.28
C GLN A 2 -0.94 12.31 5.05
N LEU A 3 -0.96 12.95 3.87
CA LEU A 3 -2.04 13.87 3.51
C LEU A 3 -3.42 13.20 3.51
N ASN A 4 -3.53 11.96 3.03
CA ASN A 4 -4.79 11.21 3.06
C ASN A 4 -5.24 10.95 4.52
N ALA A 5 -4.32 10.61 5.40
CA ALA A 5 -4.64 10.35 6.81
C ALA A 5 -5.23 11.60 7.49
N GLU A 6 -4.64 12.77 7.29
CA GLU A 6 -5.16 14.03 7.84
C GLU A 6 -6.51 14.45 7.23
N ILE A 7 -6.73 14.16 5.95
CA ILE A 7 -8.04 14.35 5.31
C ILE A 7 -9.08 13.40 5.90
N VAL A 8 -8.71 12.13 6.16
CA VAL A 8 -9.59 11.13 6.79
C VAL A 8 -9.94 11.50 8.22
N LEU A 9 -8.98 12.06 8.99
CA LEU A 9 -9.20 12.57 10.34
C LEU A 9 -10.09 13.82 10.36
N GLY A 10 -10.22 14.52 9.23
CA GLY A 10 -10.96 15.77 9.12
C GLY A 10 -10.19 17.01 9.58
N THR A 11 -8.91 16.86 9.95
CA THR A 11 -8.00 17.96 10.27
C THR A 11 -7.79 18.88 9.06
N ILE A 12 -7.78 18.30 7.86
CA ILE A 12 -7.57 19.00 6.59
C ILE A 12 -8.78 18.75 5.69
N GLN A 13 -9.49 19.82 5.34
CA GLN A 13 -10.63 19.79 4.41
C GLN A 13 -10.33 20.54 3.12
N LYS A 14 -9.35 21.45 3.14
CA LYS A 14 -8.98 22.27 1.97
C LYS A 14 -7.48 22.25 1.72
N ALA A 15 -7.10 22.46 0.46
CA ALA A 15 -5.71 22.60 0.04
C ALA A 15 -4.97 23.68 0.84
N ARG A 16 -5.68 24.78 1.19
CA ARG A 16 -5.12 25.85 2.02
C ARG A 16 -4.74 25.37 3.43
N GLU A 17 -5.52 24.52 4.05
CA GLU A 17 -5.19 23.95 5.36
C GLU A 17 -4.01 22.98 5.23
N ALA A 18 -3.93 22.25 4.11
CA ALA A 18 -2.89 21.27 3.88
C ALA A 18 -1.47 21.86 3.76
N TRP A 19 -1.29 22.97 3.05
CA TRP A 19 0.05 23.58 2.96
C TRP A 19 0.44 24.33 4.26
N HIS A 20 -0.54 24.81 5.05
CA HIS A 20 -0.30 25.24 6.43
C HIS A 20 0.16 24.06 7.30
N TRP A 21 -0.55 22.92 7.23
CA TRP A 21 -0.15 21.67 7.90
C TRP A 21 1.29 21.25 7.55
N LEU A 22 1.65 21.32 6.26
CA LEU A 22 3.00 21.01 5.79
C LEU A 22 4.06 21.92 6.42
N GLY A 23 3.70 23.15 6.80
CA GLY A 23 4.57 24.09 7.51
C GLY A 23 4.94 23.66 8.94
N TYR A 24 4.18 22.77 9.56
CA TYR A 24 4.52 22.22 10.89
C TYR A 24 5.45 21.00 10.82
N THR A 25 5.75 20.52 9.61
CA THR A 25 6.52 19.28 9.44
C THR A 25 8.04 19.54 9.51
N TYR A 26 8.79 18.50 9.89
CA TYR A 26 10.24 18.55 9.82
C TYR A 26 10.75 18.75 8.39
N LEU A 27 10.02 18.27 7.38
CA LEU A 27 10.36 18.49 5.97
C LEU A 27 10.43 19.99 5.64
N TYR A 28 9.45 20.78 6.07
CA TYR A 28 9.46 22.23 5.85
C TYR A 28 10.69 22.89 6.48
N ILE A 29 10.98 22.61 7.75
CA ILE A 29 12.15 23.15 8.46
C ILE A 29 13.44 22.85 7.67
N ARG A 30 13.54 21.64 7.11
CA ARG A 30 14.71 21.22 6.35
C ARG A 30 14.80 21.86 4.96
N MET A 31 13.69 22.03 4.26
CA MET A 31 13.65 22.75 2.98
C MET A 31 14.08 24.22 3.16
N VAL A 32 13.70 24.87 4.26
CA VAL A 32 14.13 26.25 4.56
C VAL A 32 15.61 26.31 4.94
N ARG A 33 16.14 25.33 5.68
CA ARG A 33 17.55 25.34 6.10
C ARG A 33 18.53 24.94 5.00
N ASN A 34 18.13 24.07 4.08
CA ASN A 34 18.99 23.61 2.98
C ASN A 34 18.17 23.36 1.70
N PRO A 35 17.73 24.42 0.98
CA PRO A 35 16.81 24.28 -0.16
C PRO A 35 17.35 23.40 -1.30
N THR A 36 18.64 23.54 -1.62
CA THR A 36 19.29 22.83 -2.73
C THR A 36 19.28 21.32 -2.53
N LEU A 37 19.45 20.84 -1.30
CA LEU A 37 19.34 19.40 -0.99
C LEU A 37 17.94 18.84 -1.25
N TYR A 38 16.90 19.67 -1.14
CA TYR A 38 15.51 19.27 -1.37
C TYR A 38 15.01 19.63 -2.78
N GLY A 39 15.93 19.89 -3.71
CA GLY A 39 15.64 20.13 -5.12
C GLY A 39 15.03 21.50 -5.41
N LEU A 40 15.18 22.47 -4.50
CA LEU A 40 14.84 23.86 -4.79
C LEU A 40 16.05 24.60 -5.38
N PRO A 41 15.85 25.57 -6.28
CA PRO A 41 16.94 26.38 -6.80
C PRO A 41 17.56 27.27 -5.69
N PRO A 42 18.84 27.68 -5.81
CA PRO A 42 19.53 28.46 -4.78
C PRO A 42 18.84 29.78 -4.41
N ASP A 43 18.11 30.37 -5.35
CA ASP A 43 17.39 31.63 -5.21
C ASP A 43 15.94 31.47 -4.70
N ALA A 44 15.48 30.23 -4.42
CA ALA A 44 14.11 29.95 -4.00
C ALA A 44 13.68 30.77 -2.77
N LEU A 45 14.54 30.84 -1.75
CA LEU A 45 14.25 31.59 -0.52
C LEU A 45 14.32 33.11 -0.69
N ALA A 46 15.02 33.60 -1.71
CA ALA A 46 15.05 35.02 -2.02
C ALA A 46 13.72 35.48 -2.63
N LYS A 47 13.07 34.60 -3.41
CA LYS A 47 11.75 34.83 -4.03
C LYS A 47 10.59 34.54 -3.06
N ASP A 48 10.68 33.43 -2.34
CA ASP A 48 9.65 32.95 -1.43
C ASP A 48 10.27 32.48 -0.12
N LYS A 49 10.34 33.39 0.85
CA LYS A 49 10.97 33.14 2.17
C LYS A 49 10.27 32.04 2.97
N LEU A 50 8.97 31.83 2.75
CA LEU A 50 8.14 30.88 3.49
C LEU A 50 7.83 29.61 2.69
N LEU A 51 8.39 29.48 1.48
CA LEU A 51 8.15 28.38 0.57
C LEU A 51 6.64 28.09 0.40
N GLU A 52 5.83 29.14 0.33
CA GLU A 52 4.39 29.07 0.16
C GLU A 52 4.01 28.37 -1.15
N GLU A 53 4.57 28.83 -2.26
CA GLU A 53 4.31 28.27 -3.59
C GLU A 53 4.76 26.82 -3.66
N ARG A 54 5.97 26.55 -3.17
CA ARG A 54 6.52 25.19 -3.15
C ARG A 54 5.67 24.23 -2.31
N ARG A 55 5.16 24.68 -1.16
CA ARG A 55 4.28 23.83 -0.32
C ARG A 55 2.94 23.62 -1.00
N ALA A 56 2.37 24.65 -1.65
CA ALA A 56 1.15 24.51 -2.43
C ALA A 56 1.31 23.48 -3.57
N ASP A 57 2.44 23.52 -4.29
CA ASP A 57 2.76 22.57 -5.36
C ASP A 57 2.86 21.12 -4.86
N LEU A 58 3.52 20.91 -3.71
CA LEU A 58 3.66 19.59 -3.09
C LEU A 58 2.30 19.02 -2.68
N ILE A 59 1.45 19.85 -2.06
CA ILE A 59 0.08 19.48 -1.70
C ILE A 59 -0.75 19.20 -2.95
N HIS A 60 -0.68 20.04 -3.98
CA HIS A 60 -1.44 19.86 -5.21
C HIS A 60 -1.05 18.55 -5.93
N SER A 61 0.25 18.25 -6.00
CA SER A 61 0.76 17.02 -6.58
C SER A 61 0.29 15.80 -5.81
N ALA A 62 0.40 15.82 -4.47
CA ALA A 62 -0.06 14.74 -3.61
C ALA A 62 -1.58 14.53 -3.70
N ALA A 63 -2.36 15.61 -3.66
CA ALA A 63 -3.81 15.55 -3.80
C ALA A 63 -4.24 15.00 -5.17
N THR A 64 -3.54 15.37 -6.24
CA THR A 64 -3.79 14.84 -7.59
C THR A 64 -3.53 13.34 -7.68
N ILE A 65 -2.48 12.83 -7.02
CA ILE A 65 -2.20 11.40 -6.97
C ILE A 65 -3.29 10.67 -6.16
N LEU A 66 -3.69 11.21 -5.01
CA LEU A 66 -4.74 10.63 -4.17
C LEU A 66 -6.10 10.60 -4.88
N ASP A 67 -6.42 11.66 -5.62
CA ASP A 67 -7.64 11.78 -6.44
C ASP A 67 -7.64 10.77 -7.59
N LYS A 68 -6.53 10.69 -8.34
CA LYS A 68 -6.36 9.69 -9.42
C LYS A 68 -6.58 8.26 -8.94
N ASN A 69 -6.13 7.96 -7.72
CA ASN A 69 -6.26 6.63 -7.12
C ASN A 69 -7.58 6.41 -6.36
N ASN A 70 -8.51 7.37 -6.43
CA ASN A 70 -9.84 7.35 -5.79
C ASN A 70 -9.81 7.32 -4.25
N LEU A 71 -8.73 7.76 -3.60
CA LEU A 71 -8.67 7.87 -2.14
C LEU A 71 -9.38 9.12 -1.62
N ILE A 72 -9.35 10.19 -2.41
CA ILE A 72 -10.09 11.42 -2.15
C ILE A 72 -10.79 11.85 -3.44
N LYS A 73 -11.74 12.78 -3.34
CA LYS A 73 -12.16 13.62 -4.47
C LYS A 73 -11.60 15.01 -4.26
N TYR A 74 -10.84 15.51 -5.21
CA TYR A 74 -10.18 16.80 -5.13
C TYR A 74 -10.76 17.78 -6.15
N ASP A 75 -11.51 18.78 -5.68
CA ASP A 75 -11.95 19.88 -6.53
C ASP A 75 -10.84 20.92 -6.66
N ARG A 76 -10.22 20.99 -7.84
CA ARG A 76 -9.13 21.93 -8.14
C ARG A 76 -9.55 23.40 -8.12
N LYS A 77 -10.84 23.70 -8.35
CA LYS A 77 -11.34 25.08 -8.37
C LYS A 77 -11.54 25.62 -6.96
N SER A 78 -12.26 24.88 -6.11
CA SER A 78 -12.50 25.29 -4.74
C SER A 78 -11.36 24.92 -3.78
N GLY A 79 -10.48 24.02 -4.18
CA GLY A 79 -9.44 23.45 -3.33
C GLY A 79 -9.97 22.50 -2.25
N CYS A 80 -11.23 22.08 -2.31
CA CYS A 80 -11.83 21.22 -1.30
C CYS A 80 -11.48 19.74 -1.52
N PHE A 81 -11.29 19.03 -0.42
CA PHE A 81 -11.11 17.59 -0.39
C PHE A 81 -12.36 16.91 0.16
N GLN A 82 -12.79 15.84 -0.49
CA GLN A 82 -13.80 14.94 0.04
C GLN A 82 -13.20 13.54 0.19
N VAL A 83 -13.25 12.99 1.39
CA VAL A 83 -12.75 11.65 1.67
C VAL A 83 -13.64 10.57 1.03
N THR A 84 -13.04 9.51 0.48
CA THR A 84 -13.76 8.33 0.00
C THR A 84 -13.64 7.16 0.99
N ASP A 85 -14.46 6.13 0.84
CA ASP A 85 -14.31 4.91 1.65
C ASP A 85 -12.96 4.22 1.42
N LEU A 86 -12.41 4.29 0.20
CA LEU A 86 -11.06 3.79 -0.08
C LEU A 86 -9.99 4.58 0.67
N GLY A 87 -10.10 5.91 0.73
CA GLY A 87 -9.22 6.76 1.52
C GLY A 87 -9.24 6.42 3.00
N ARG A 88 -10.44 6.18 3.57
CA ARG A 88 -10.62 5.74 4.97
C ARG A 88 -9.94 4.40 5.22
N ILE A 89 -10.19 3.41 4.36
CA ILE A 89 -9.57 2.08 4.48
C ILE A 89 -8.05 2.19 4.38
N ALA A 90 -7.53 2.96 3.43
CA ALA A 90 -6.09 3.20 3.28
C ALA A 90 -5.47 3.75 4.56
N SER A 91 -6.12 4.75 5.18
CA SER A 91 -5.64 5.37 6.41
C SER A 91 -5.74 4.46 7.62
N TYR A 92 -6.87 3.79 7.84
CA TYR A 92 -7.11 2.97 9.03
C TYR A 92 -6.21 1.73 9.09
N TYR A 93 -5.87 1.17 7.93
CA TYR A 93 -5.01 -0.01 7.83
C TYR A 93 -3.56 0.33 7.49
N TYR A 94 -3.19 1.61 7.42
CA TYR A 94 -1.84 2.07 7.07
C TYR A 94 -1.35 1.45 5.76
N ILE A 95 -2.13 1.58 4.69
CA ILE A 95 -1.81 1.01 3.37
C ILE A 95 -1.48 2.13 2.41
N THR A 96 -0.47 1.89 1.58
CA THR A 96 -0.03 2.83 0.55
C THR A 96 -1.13 3.08 -0.48
N HIS A 97 -1.19 4.31 -1.00
CA HIS A 97 -2.17 4.66 -2.04
C HIS A 97 -2.05 3.79 -3.29
N GLY A 98 -0.85 3.35 -3.68
CA GLY A 98 -0.65 2.49 -4.84
C GLY A 98 -1.24 1.10 -4.64
N THR A 99 -1.12 0.50 -3.46
CA THR A 99 -1.77 -0.78 -3.16
C THR A 99 -3.29 -0.70 -3.22
N ILE A 100 -3.87 0.36 -2.66
CA ILE A 100 -5.33 0.56 -2.73
C ILE A 100 -5.78 0.77 -4.19
N ALA A 101 -4.99 1.47 -5.00
CA ALA A 101 -5.25 1.61 -6.44
C ALA A 101 -5.21 0.23 -7.14
N THR A 102 -4.15 -0.55 -6.93
CA THR A 102 -4.01 -1.92 -7.47
C THR A 102 -5.20 -2.79 -7.09
N TYR A 103 -5.64 -2.75 -5.83
CA TYR A 103 -6.82 -3.48 -5.38
C TYR A 103 -8.09 -2.96 -6.06
N ASN A 104 -8.27 -1.65 -6.13
CA ASN A 104 -9.46 -1.05 -6.72
C ASN A 104 -9.64 -1.43 -8.20
N GLU A 105 -8.54 -1.46 -8.96
CA GLU A 105 -8.50 -1.82 -10.39
C GLU A 105 -8.69 -3.30 -10.67
N ASN A 106 -8.11 -4.19 -9.85
CA ASN A 106 -8.05 -5.63 -10.15
C ASN A 106 -9.14 -6.45 -9.44
N LEU A 107 -9.74 -5.93 -8.36
CA LEU A 107 -10.79 -6.63 -7.62
C LEU A 107 -12.04 -6.84 -8.48
N LYS A 108 -12.49 -8.10 -8.59
CA LYS A 108 -13.72 -8.51 -9.28
C LYS A 108 -14.57 -9.40 -8.36
N PRO A 109 -15.91 -9.38 -8.46
CA PRO A 109 -16.79 -10.13 -7.56
C PRO A 109 -16.60 -11.65 -7.63
N THR A 110 -16.18 -12.17 -8.79
CA THR A 110 -16.05 -13.61 -9.06
C THR A 110 -14.64 -14.16 -8.84
N MET A 111 -13.76 -13.42 -8.16
CA MET A 111 -12.38 -13.86 -7.96
C MET A 111 -12.27 -15.17 -7.16
N SER A 112 -11.41 -16.05 -7.65
CA SER A 112 -10.98 -17.27 -6.99
C SER A 112 -9.95 -16.98 -5.89
N GLN A 113 -9.70 -17.96 -5.01
CA GLN A 113 -8.63 -17.84 -4.01
C GLN A 113 -7.25 -17.69 -4.64
N ILE A 114 -7.01 -18.35 -5.79
CA ILE A 114 -5.77 -18.23 -6.57
C ILE A 114 -5.54 -16.77 -6.97
N GLU A 115 -6.55 -16.14 -7.57
CA GLU A 115 -6.47 -14.74 -7.99
C GLU A 115 -6.36 -13.78 -6.80
N LEU A 116 -6.96 -14.11 -5.66
CA LEU A 116 -6.84 -13.31 -4.45
C LEU A 116 -5.43 -13.33 -3.87
N CYS A 117 -4.79 -14.50 -3.81
CA CYS A 117 -3.38 -14.62 -3.39
C CYS A 117 -2.44 -13.89 -4.35
N ARG A 118 -2.71 -13.95 -5.66
CA ARG A 118 -2.00 -13.15 -6.68
C ARG A 118 -2.21 -11.65 -6.47
N LEU A 119 -3.44 -11.21 -6.21
CA LEU A 119 -3.71 -9.78 -5.99
C LEU A 119 -2.96 -9.27 -4.75
N PHE A 120 -2.94 -10.07 -3.68
CA PHE A 120 -2.17 -9.76 -2.49
C PHE A 120 -0.67 -9.60 -2.79
N SER A 121 -0.07 -10.46 -3.62
CA SER A 121 1.36 -10.37 -3.95
C SER A 121 1.72 -9.17 -4.83
N LEU A 122 0.73 -8.50 -5.46
CA LEU A 122 0.93 -7.26 -6.22
C LEU A 122 0.91 -5.98 -5.37
N SER A 123 0.83 -6.09 -4.05
CA SER A 123 0.81 -4.91 -3.15
C SER A 123 2.14 -4.14 -3.24
N GLU A 124 2.07 -2.81 -3.30
CA GLU A 124 3.24 -1.91 -3.37
C GLU A 124 4.14 -2.02 -2.14
N GLU A 125 3.61 -2.46 -1.00
CA GLU A 125 4.41 -2.83 0.19
C GLU A 125 5.49 -3.86 -0.15
N PHE A 126 5.30 -4.69 -1.17
CA PHE A 126 6.24 -5.72 -1.56
C PHE A 126 7.08 -5.35 -2.79
N LYS A 127 7.04 -4.09 -3.24
CA LYS A 127 7.74 -3.61 -4.44
C LYS A 127 9.24 -3.92 -4.48
N TYR A 128 9.89 -3.98 -3.32
CA TYR A 128 11.33 -4.25 -3.20
C TYR A 128 11.68 -5.71 -2.93
N VAL A 129 10.69 -6.60 -2.83
CA VAL A 129 10.93 -8.04 -2.74
C VAL A 129 11.40 -8.52 -4.10
N THR A 130 12.50 -9.27 -4.14
CA THR A 130 13.06 -9.85 -5.36
C THR A 130 13.37 -11.33 -5.16
N VAL A 131 13.43 -12.10 -6.24
CA VAL A 131 13.84 -13.50 -6.22
C VAL A 131 15.36 -13.56 -6.39
N ARG A 132 16.07 -14.10 -5.40
CA ARG A 132 17.53 -14.27 -5.47
C ARG A 132 17.88 -15.65 -6.04
N GLN A 133 19.04 -15.77 -6.68
CA GLN A 133 19.43 -17.02 -7.38
C GLN A 133 19.63 -18.19 -6.43
N ASP A 134 20.18 -17.94 -5.25
CA ASP A 134 20.42 -18.92 -4.18
C ASP A 134 19.13 -19.46 -3.55
N GLU A 135 18.01 -18.75 -3.72
CA GLU A 135 16.71 -19.11 -3.16
C GLU A 135 15.83 -19.90 -4.15
N LYS A 136 16.16 -19.89 -5.46
CA LYS A 136 15.30 -20.46 -6.52
C LYS A 136 15.02 -21.95 -6.32
N MET A 137 16.04 -22.73 -5.92
CA MET A 137 15.87 -24.16 -5.73
C MET A 137 14.95 -24.48 -4.55
N GLU A 138 15.07 -23.74 -3.44
CA GLU A 138 14.18 -23.89 -2.29
C GLU A 138 12.76 -23.45 -2.64
N LEU A 139 12.61 -22.31 -3.34
CA LEU A 139 11.31 -21.79 -3.76
C LEU A 139 10.58 -22.76 -4.70
N ALA A 140 11.29 -23.41 -5.63
CA ALA A 140 10.73 -24.43 -6.50
C ALA A 140 10.18 -25.63 -5.69
N LYS A 141 10.93 -26.13 -4.70
CA LYS A 141 10.45 -27.21 -3.81
C LYS A 141 9.23 -26.80 -2.99
N LEU A 142 9.11 -25.54 -2.62
CA LEU A 142 7.96 -25.02 -1.87
C LEU A 142 6.73 -24.85 -2.77
N LEU A 143 6.92 -24.48 -4.03
CA LEU A 143 5.85 -24.32 -5.02
C LEU A 143 5.01 -25.61 -5.17
N ASP A 144 5.66 -26.77 -5.14
CA ASP A 144 4.98 -28.07 -5.24
C ASP A 144 4.24 -28.48 -3.95
N ARG A 145 4.50 -27.79 -2.83
CA ARG A 145 3.95 -28.12 -1.50
C ARG A 145 2.85 -27.18 -1.04
N VAL A 146 2.67 -26.04 -1.71
CA VAL A 146 1.65 -25.07 -1.34
C VAL A 146 0.25 -25.53 -1.80
N PRO A 147 -0.81 -25.30 -0.99
CA PRO A 147 -2.13 -25.82 -1.28
C PRO A 147 -2.88 -25.07 -2.40
N ILE A 148 -2.58 -23.78 -2.60
CA ILE A 148 -3.22 -22.94 -3.62
C ILE A 148 -2.25 -22.80 -4.79
N PRO A 149 -2.64 -23.23 -6.01
CA PRO A 149 -1.79 -23.09 -7.18
C PRO A 149 -1.33 -21.65 -7.43
N VAL A 150 -0.05 -21.49 -7.74
CA VAL A 150 0.57 -20.21 -8.11
C VAL A 150 0.79 -20.24 -9.62
N LYS A 151 0.28 -19.22 -10.33
CA LYS A 151 0.31 -19.18 -11.81
C LYS A 151 1.51 -18.42 -12.35
N GLU A 152 2.14 -17.62 -11.51
CA GLU A 152 3.30 -16.79 -11.81
C GLU A 152 4.54 -17.64 -11.99
N THR A 153 5.49 -17.16 -12.79
CA THR A 153 6.77 -17.85 -12.97
C THR A 153 7.63 -17.71 -11.70
N LEU A 154 8.50 -18.70 -11.42
CA LEU A 154 9.38 -18.68 -10.25
C LEU A 154 10.35 -17.48 -10.19
N GLU A 155 10.55 -16.80 -11.31
CA GLU A 155 11.40 -15.61 -11.40
C GLU A 155 10.67 -14.33 -11.01
N GLU A 156 9.34 -14.35 -10.99
CA GLU A 156 8.53 -13.20 -10.59
C GLU A 156 8.51 -13.06 -9.06
N PRO A 157 8.75 -11.85 -8.52
CA PRO A 157 8.57 -11.57 -7.09
C PRO A 157 7.20 -11.94 -6.56
N SER A 158 6.17 -11.80 -7.42
CA SER A 158 4.79 -12.17 -7.09
C SER A 158 4.66 -13.65 -6.71
N ALA A 159 5.34 -14.55 -7.43
CA ALA A 159 5.36 -15.98 -7.10
C ALA A 159 5.97 -16.21 -5.72
N LYS A 160 7.12 -15.58 -5.45
CA LYS A 160 7.80 -15.67 -4.15
C LYS A 160 6.90 -15.19 -3.01
N ILE A 161 6.28 -14.03 -3.14
CA ILE A 161 5.40 -13.47 -2.09
C ILE A 161 4.21 -14.39 -1.83
N ASN A 162 3.58 -14.90 -2.89
CA ASN A 162 2.45 -15.80 -2.81
C ASN A 162 2.83 -17.12 -2.11
N VAL A 163 3.93 -17.76 -2.54
CA VAL A 163 4.44 -18.99 -1.91
C VAL A 163 4.76 -18.77 -0.43
N LEU A 164 5.47 -17.69 -0.08
CA LEU A 164 5.85 -17.43 1.31
C LEU A 164 4.65 -17.16 2.22
N LEU A 165 3.60 -16.49 1.72
CA LEU A 165 2.33 -16.35 2.45
C LEU A 165 1.72 -17.73 2.76
N GLN A 166 1.68 -18.61 1.76
CA GLN A 166 1.09 -19.94 1.90
C GLN A 166 1.92 -20.88 2.79
N VAL A 167 3.25 -20.80 2.70
CA VAL A 167 4.21 -21.49 3.59
C VAL A 167 3.95 -21.09 5.04
N TYR A 168 3.77 -19.79 5.30
CA TYR A 168 3.49 -19.28 6.63
C TYR A 168 2.18 -19.85 7.21
N ILE A 169 1.09 -19.77 6.45
CA ILE A 169 -0.24 -20.29 6.84
C ILE A 169 -0.17 -21.81 7.07
N SER A 170 0.57 -22.51 6.22
CA SER A 170 0.71 -23.98 6.26
C SER A 170 1.74 -24.47 7.28
N LYS A 171 2.45 -23.57 7.98
CA LYS A 171 3.54 -23.89 8.94
C LYS A 171 4.63 -24.78 8.34
N LEU A 172 4.93 -24.62 7.04
CA LEU A 172 6.03 -25.34 6.42
C LEU A 172 7.36 -24.76 6.91
N LYS A 173 8.36 -25.63 7.08
CA LYS A 173 9.72 -25.21 7.46
C LYS A 173 10.46 -24.65 6.25
N LEU A 174 11.18 -23.56 6.46
CA LEU A 174 12.14 -22.97 5.54
C LEU A 174 13.55 -23.34 6.00
N GLU A 175 14.43 -23.65 5.05
CA GLU A 175 15.84 -23.95 5.27
C GLU A 175 16.70 -22.68 5.12
N GLY A 176 16.30 -21.77 4.21
CA GLY A 176 17.00 -20.53 3.93
C GLY A 176 16.69 -19.39 4.92
N HIS A 177 17.74 -18.78 5.48
CA HIS A 177 17.64 -17.60 6.36
C HIS A 177 17.05 -16.38 5.63
N SER A 178 17.42 -16.18 4.36
CA SER A 178 16.94 -15.06 3.55
C SER A 178 15.43 -15.12 3.29
N LEU A 179 14.91 -16.30 2.89
CA LEU A 179 13.48 -16.53 2.71
C LEU A 179 12.69 -16.39 4.01
N THR A 180 13.29 -16.76 5.15
CA THR A 180 12.67 -16.57 6.46
C THR A 180 12.45 -15.09 6.77
N SER A 181 13.44 -14.25 6.52
CA SER A 181 13.33 -12.78 6.70
C SER A 181 12.25 -12.19 5.79
N ASP A 182 12.23 -12.57 4.52
CA ASP A 182 11.20 -12.10 3.58
C ASP A 182 9.79 -12.58 3.98
N MET A 183 9.65 -13.82 4.46
CA MET A 183 8.39 -14.34 4.98
C MET A 183 7.90 -13.53 6.19
N VAL A 184 8.79 -13.19 7.13
CA VAL A 184 8.43 -12.34 8.28
C VAL A 184 7.93 -10.98 7.81
N TYR A 185 8.64 -10.32 6.89
CA TYR A 185 8.23 -9.03 6.33
C TYR A 185 6.84 -9.10 5.66
N ILE A 186 6.63 -10.11 4.81
CA ILE A 186 5.35 -10.32 4.11
C ILE A 186 4.22 -10.55 5.10
N THR A 187 4.44 -11.40 6.11
CA THR A 187 3.39 -11.82 7.05
C THR A 187 3.04 -10.76 8.07
N GLN A 188 4.00 -9.93 8.50
CA GLN A 188 3.73 -8.73 9.31
C GLN A 188 2.84 -7.72 8.58
N SER A 189 3.01 -7.58 7.26
CA SER A 189 2.13 -6.72 6.43
C SER A 189 0.83 -7.42 6.04
N ALA A 190 0.80 -8.76 5.98
CA ALA A 190 -0.34 -9.52 5.47
C ALA A 190 -1.63 -9.27 6.24
N GLY A 191 -1.55 -9.14 7.58
CA GLY A 191 -2.72 -8.89 8.42
C GLY A 191 -3.49 -7.63 8.02
N ARG A 192 -2.78 -6.49 7.91
CA ARG A 192 -3.39 -5.20 7.54
C ARG A 192 -3.88 -5.19 6.09
N LEU A 193 -3.10 -5.75 5.17
CA LEU A 193 -3.43 -5.80 3.74
C LEU A 193 -4.67 -6.64 3.44
N LEU A 194 -4.74 -7.86 4.00
CA LEU A 194 -5.90 -8.74 3.83
C LEU A 194 -7.15 -8.18 4.51
N ARG A 195 -6.97 -7.49 5.65
CA ARG A 195 -8.09 -6.86 6.33
C ARG A 195 -8.65 -5.68 5.54
N ALA A 196 -7.81 -4.87 4.90
CA ALA A 196 -8.27 -3.83 4.00
C ALA A 196 -8.93 -4.39 2.73
N LEU A 197 -8.38 -5.46 2.13
CA LEU A 197 -9.04 -6.18 1.03
C LEU A 197 -10.46 -6.61 1.43
N PHE A 198 -10.61 -7.21 2.61
CA PHE A 198 -11.91 -7.59 3.15
C PHE A 198 -12.86 -6.38 3.27
N GLU A 199 -12.42 -5.26 3.86
CA GLU A 199 -13.27 -4.08 4.03
C GLU A 199 -13.68 -3.44 2.69
N ILE A 200 -12.79 -3.39 1.70
CA ILE A 200 -13.13 -2.90 0.34
C ILE A 200 -14.22 -3.78 -0.27
N VAL A 201 -14.05 -5.10 -0.21
CA VAL A 201 -14.98 -6.06 -0.78
C VAL A 201 -16.32 -6.06 -0.05
N LEU A 202 -16.30 -5.90 1.28
CA LEU A 202 -17.49 -5.77 2.11
C LEU A 202 -18.28 -4.51 1.76
N LYS A 203 -17.62 -3.36 1.61
CA LYS A 203 -18.24 -2.10 1.19
C LYS A 203 -18.87 -2.18 -0.20
N ARG A 204 -18.30 -3.00 -1.09
CA ARG A 204 -18.84 -3.26 -2.44
C ARG A 204 -19.98 -4.29 -2.45
N GLY A 205 -20.28 -4.95 -1.33
CA GLY A 205 -21.39 -5.91 -1.21
C GLY A 205 -21.14 -7.27 -1.86
N TRP A 206 -19.88 -7.65 -2.10
CA TRP A 206 -19.56 -8.91 -2.78
C TRP A 206 -19.42 -10.06 -1.78
N ALA A 207 -20.56 -10.64 -1.36
CA ALA A 207 -20.64 -11.61 -0.27
C ALA A 207 -19.65 -12.78 -0.38
N GLN A 208 -19.59 -13.46 -1.54
CA GLN A 208 -18.69 -14.61 -1.72
C GLN A 208 -17.21 -14.24 -1.59
N LEU A 209 -16.81 -13.07 -2.11
CA LEU A 209 -15.44 -12.61 -2.01
C LEU A 209 -15.12 -12.08 -0.60
N ALA A 210 -16.09 -11.47 0.07
CA ALA A 210 -15.96 -11.01 1.45
C ALA A 210 -15.71 -12.20 2.38
N GLU A 211 -16.40 -13.32 2.18
CA GLU A 211 -16.14 -14.56 2.93
C GLU A 211 -14.72 -15.08 2.69
N LYS A 212 -14.30 -15.19 1.42
CA LYS A 212 -12.94 -15.67 1.07
C LYS A 212 -11.84 -14.79 1.66
N THR A 213 -11.96 -13.47 1.53
CA THR A 213 -10.98 -12.50 2.07
C THR A 213 -10.94 -12.51 3.58
N LEU A 214 -12.09 -12.63 4.25
CA LEU A 214 -12.16 -12.77 5.70
C LEU A 214 -11.50 -14.06 6.19
N ASN A 215 -11.77 -15.18 5.51
CA ASN A 215 -11.16 -16.46 5.84
C ASN A 215 -9.65 -16.39 5.65
N LEU A 216 -9.15 -15.79 4.57
CA LEU A 216 -7.71 -15.59 4.35
C LEU A 216 -7.07 -14.70 5.43
N SER A 217 -7.74 -13.61 5.82
CA SER A 217 -7.31 -12.76 6.93
C SER A 217 -7.22 -13.53 8.26
N LYS A 218 -8.21 -14.38 8.56
CA LYS A 218 -8.20 -15.25 9.74
C LYS A 218 -7.11 -16.32 9.67
N MET A 219 -6.88 -16.92 8.51
CA MET A 219 -5.84 -17.93 8.30
C MET A 219 -4.45 -17.36 8.59
N VAL A 220 -4.19 -16.11 8.16
CA VAL A 220 -2.97 -15.39 8.50
C VAL A 220 -2.90 -15.08 9.99
N GLY A 221 -3.96 -14.50 10.57
CA GLY A 221 -3.95 -14.11 11.99
C GLY A 221 -3.82 -15.28 12.97
N LYS A 222 -4.43 -16.42 12.68
CA LYS A 222 -4.35 -17.63 13.51
C LYS A 222 -3.20 -18.57 13.11
N ARG A 223 -2.55 -18.29 11.97
CA ARG A 223 -1.56 -19.17 11.34
C ARG A 223 -2.07 -20.61 11.24
N MET A 224 -3.27 -20.80 10.71
CA MET A 224 -3.88 -22.12 10.51
C MET A 224 -4.81 -22.12 9.31
N ARG A 225 -5.02 -23.29 8.71
CA ARG A 225 -6.02 -23.51 7.66
C ARG A 225 -7.42 -23.60 8.25
#